data_AF-A0A9X2I7A7-F1
#
_entry.id   AF-A0A9X2I7A7-F1
#
_cell.length_a   1.000
_cell.length_b   1.000
_cell.length_c   1.000
_cell.angle_alpha   90.00
_cell.angle_beta   90.00
_cell.angle_gamma   90.00
#
_symmetry.space_group_name_H-M   'P 1'
#
loop_
_entity.id
_entity.type
_entity.pdbx_description
1 polymer ?
#
loop_
_entity_poly.entity_id
_entity_poly.type
_entity_poly.pdbx_seq_one_letter_code
_entity_poly.pdbx_strand_id
1 'polypeptide(L)'
;MNRILISILGVIVVGVSLYYIAFSNGDEGATAELEVEELDLEENSEETAKSTKVELLNEEELDSIVEQPVAYQENQEKTVKEIIAKQHHYLNKLAGWGNADTLDYEALQNDQEWQKLKKDIEWLQESGFAESVVLIDMDNAKEFMHVASSGDSKSLLYLHRIFHDLDAEINDQEVDKIWNVTHAFGNQSEQDQLLSYLSNERNE
;
A
#
# COMPACT_ATOMS: atom_id res chain seq x y z
N MET A 1 -44.25 21.50 10.66
CA MET A 1 -42.98 20.74 10.58
C MET A 1 -43.14 19.35 9.97
N ASN A 2 -44.13 18.55 10.36
CA ASN A 2 -44.25 17.14 9.88
C ASN A 2 -44.58 16.95 8.39
N ARG A 3 -45.13 17.97 7.71
CA ARG A 3 -45.45 17.87 6.26
C ARG A 3 -44.22 17.97 5.34
N ILE A 4 -43.18 18.67 5.79
CA ILE A 4 -41.94 18.84 5.00
C ILE A 4 -41.08 17.57 5.10
N LEU A 5 -41.04 16.94 6.28
CA LEU A 5 -40.33 15.68 6.50
C LEU A 5 -40.88 14.51 5.67
N ILE A 6 -42.20 14.42 5.51
CA ILE A 6 -42.84 13.35 4.70
C ILE A 6 -42.53 13.53 3.20
N SER A 7 -42.49 14.77 2.71
CA SER A 7 -42.15 15.04 1.31
C SER A 7 -40.69 14.74 0.98
N ILE A 8 -39.75 15.03 1.90
CA ILE A 8 -38.32 14.72 1.70
C ILE A 8 -38.09 13.20 1.70
N LEU A 9 -38.75 12.46 2.61
CA LEU A 9 -38.64 11.01 2.67
C LEU A 9 -39.19 10.33 1.39
N GLY A 10 -40.27 10.87 0.82
CA GLY A 10 -40.86 10.36 -0.43
C GLY A 10 -39.95 10.51 -1.65
N VAL A 11 -39.20 11.62 -1.76
CA VAL A 11 -38.27 11.84 -2.88
C VAL A 11 -37.07 10.89 -2.81
N ILE A 12 -36.57 10.61 -1.60
CA ILE A 12 -35.43 9.69 -1.39
C ILE A 12 -35.80 8.25 -1.81
N VAL A 13 -36.98 7.76 -1.43
CA VAL A 13 -37.41 6.38 -1.75
C VAL A 13 -37.59 6.17 -3.26
N VAL A 14 -38.11 7.17 -3.98
CA VAL A 14 -38.28 7.10 -5.44
C VAL A 14 -36.93 7.12 -6.14
N GLY A 15 -35.97 7.93 -5.66
CA GLY A 15 -34.61 7.99 -6.22
C GLY A 15 -33.85 6.66 -6.08
N VAL A 16 -33.91 6.02 -4.91
CA VAL A 16 -33.24 4.73 -4.66
C VAL A 16 -33.85 3.61 -5.51
N SER A 17 -35.16 3.66 -5.75
CA SER A 17 -35.85 2.66 -6.59
C SER A 17 -35.47 2.77 -8.07
N LEU A 18 -35.32 4.00 -8.60
CA LEU A 18 -34.87 4.24 -9.98
C LEU A 18 -33.40 3.85 -10.17
N TYR A 19 -32.55 4.10 -9.18
CA TYR A 19 -31.15 3.66 -9.18
C TYR A 19 -31.04 2.14 -9.29
N TYR A 20 -31.83 1.40 -8.49
CA TYR A 20 -31.78 -0.06 -8.51
C TYR A 20 -32.23 -0.66 -9.85
N ILE A 21 -33.26 -0.09 -10.48
CA ILE A 21 -33.75 -0.55 -11.79
C ILE A 21 -32.73 -0.27 -12.91
N ALA A 22 -32.00 0.85 -12.83
CA ALA A 22 -30.97 1.19 -13.81
C ALA A 22 -29.72 0.31 -13.69
N PHE A 23 -29.38 -0.12 -12.47
CA PHE A 23 -28.16 -0.89 -12.19
C PHE A 23 -28.37 -2.41 -12.13
N SER A 24 -29.60 -2.89 -11.95
CA SER A 24 -29.88 -4.35 -11.92
C SER A 24 -30.13 -4.98 -13.29
N ASN A 25 -30.12 -4.19 -14.38
CA ASN A 25 -30.41 -4.66 -15.74
C ASN A 25 -29.16 -4.68 -16.64
N GLY A 26 -27.97 -4.66 -16.06
CA GLY A 26 -26.70 -4.67 -16.79
C GLY A 26 -25.96 -6.00 -16.69
N ASP A 27 -26.57 -7.10 -17.16
CA ASP A 27 -25.81 -8.29 -17.53
C ASP A 27 -26.54 -9.08 -18.62
N GLU A 28 -26.09 -8.95 -19.86
CA GLU A 28 -26.20 -9.98 -20.90
C GLU A 28 -24.99 -9.86 -21.86
N GLY A 29 -23.96 -10.68 -21.60
CA GLY A 29 -23.43 -11.62 -22.59
C GLY A 29 -22.42 -11.12 -23.64
N ALA A 30 -21.20 -11.69 -23.59
CA ALA A 30 -20.53 -12.26 -24.76
C ALA A 30 -19.30 -13.07 -24.32
N THR A 31 -19.47 -14.38 -24.24
CA THR A 31 -18.38 -15.36 -24.21
C THR A 31 -17.70 -15.41 -25.59
N ALA A 32 -16.39 -15.18 -25.64
CA ALA A 32 -15.56 -15.51 -26.79
C ALA A 32 -14.39 -16.35 -26.30
N GLU A 33 -14.48 -17.64 -26.62
CA GLU A 33 -13.39 -18.60 -26.55
C GLU A 33 -12.23 -18.11 -27.44
N LEU A 34 -11.00 -18.15 -26.92
CA LEU A 34 -9.81 -18.06 -27.74
C LEU A 34 -8.91 -19.27 -27.49
N GLU A 35 -8.74 -19.98 -28.60
CA GLU A 35 -7.95 -21.16 -28.86
C GLU A 35 -6.47 -20.93 -28.49
N VAL A 36 -5.89 -21.91 -27.80
CA VAL A 36 -4.47 -21.97 -27.48
C VAL A 36 -3.73 -22.50 -28.70
N GLU A 37 -2.94 -21.65 -29.37
CA GLU A 37 -1.98 -22.09 -30.38
C GLU A 37 -0.58 -22.18 -29.72
N GLU A 38 -0.13 -23.42 -29.59
CA GLU A 38 1.17 -23.86 -29.08
C GLU A 38 2.26 -23.54 -30.11
N LEU A 39 3.31 -22.81 -29.71
CA LEU A 39 4.50 -22.60 -30.54
C LEU A 39 5.76 -22.91 -29.73
N ASP A 40 6.28 -24.11 -30.01
CA ASP A 40 7.63 -24.58 -29.69
C ASP A 40 8.70 -23.67 -30.31
N LEU A 41 9.63 -23.17 -29.49
CA LEU A 41 11.00 -22.86 -29.94
C LEU A 41 11.99 -23.12 -28.79
N GLU A 42 12.81 -24.16 -28.97
CA GLU A 42 13.99 -24.45 -28.16
C GLU A 42 15.21 -23.56 -28.53
N GLU A 43 16.05 -23.39 -27.50
CA GLU A 43 17.50 -23.13 -27.46
C GLU A 43 18.12 -21.75 -27.76
N ASN A 44 18.59 -21.16 -26.64
CA ASN A 44 20.01 -20.90 -26.33
C ASN A 44 20.67 -19.62 -26.88
N SER A 45 20.88 -18.64 -25.99
CA SER A 45 22.20 -18.04 -25.80
C SER A 45 22.31 -17.33 -24.44
N GLU A 46 23.41 -17.62 -23.76
CA GLU A 46 23.90 -17.07 -22.50
C GLU A 46 24.24 -15.57 -22.62
N GLU A 47 23.85 -14.76 -21.63
CA GLU A 47 24.74 -13.96 -20.76
C GLU A 47 24.03 -12.73 -20.14
N THR A 48 23.90 -12.80 -18.82
CA THR A 48 24.27 -11.75 -17.87
C THR A 48 23.43 -10.45 -17.82
N ALA A 49 22.34 -10.52 -17.06
CA ALA A 49 21.95 -9.44 -16.16
C ALA A 49 21.36 -10.04 -14.88
N LYS A 50 22.05 -9.80 -13.76
CA LYS A 50 21.71 -10.21 -12.41
C LYS A 50 20.38 -9.55 -11.98
N SER A 51 19.27 -10.13 -12.43
CA SER A 51 17.94 -9.88 -11.87
C SER A 51 17.82 -10.80 -10.66
N THR A 52 18.02 -10.25 -9.47
CA THR A 52 17.70 -10.94 -8.24
C THR A 52 16.19 -11.16 -8.23
N LYS A 53 15.79 -12.34 -8.67
CA LYS A 53 14.49 -12.94 -8.41
C LYS A 53 14.33 -12.98 -6.90
N VAL A 54 13.59 -12.02 -6.34
CA VAL A 54 13.06 -12.14 -4.99
C VAL A 54 11.98 -13.22 -5.07
N GLU A 55 12.43 -14.47 -5.03
CA GLU A 55 11.59 -15.59 -4.64
C GLU A 55 11.07 -15.28 -3.24
N LEU A 56 9.76 -15.38 -3.07
CA LEU A 56 9.06 -15.30 -1.80
C LEU A 56 9.77 -16.20 -0.78
N LEU A 57 10.63 -15.59 0.04
CA LEU A 57 11.29 -16.27 1.14
C LEU A 57 10.19 -16.74 2.10
N ASN A 58 10.30 -17.98 2.56
CA ASN A 58 9.40 -18.47 3.59
C ASN A 58 9.66 -17.70 4.90
N GLU A 59 8.64 -17.55 5.74
CA GLU A 59 8.73 -16.83 7.02
C GLU A 59 9.78 -17.42 7.99
N GLU A 60 10.13 -18.71 7.86
CA GLU A 60 11.17 -19.37 8.67
C GLU A 60 12.61 -19.00 8.27
N GLU A 61 12.87 -18.57 7.02
CA GLU A 61 14.20 -18.14 6.59
C GLU A 61 14.50 -16.69 7.01
N LEU A 62 13.47 -15.84 7.09
CA LEU A 62 13.59 -14.42 7.47
C LEU A 62 13.98 -14.23 8.93
N ASP A 63 13.51 -15.13 9.81
CA ASP A 63 13.76 -15.09 11.27
C ASP A 63 15.24 -15.37 11.63
N SER A 64 16.05 -15.85 10.69
CA SER A 64 17.44 -16.28 10.94
C SER A 64 18.54 -15.35 10.42
N ILE A 65 18.22 -14.30 9.66
CA ILE A 65 19.24 -13.58 8.87
C ILE A 65 19.49 -12.14 9.33
N VAL A 66 18.57 -11.45 10.02
CA VAL A 66 18.86 -10.10 10.54
C VAL A 66 18.15 -9.82 11.87
N GLU A 67 18.90 -9.87 12.98
CA GLU A 67 18.35 -9.60 14.33
C GLU A 67 18.09 -8.10 14.60
N GLN A 68 18.65 -7.19 13.79
CA GLN A 68 18.55 -5.75 14.06
C GLN A 68 17.30 -5.11 13.40
N PRO A 69 16.43 -4.44 14.18
CA PRO A 69 15.25 -3.75 13.65
C PRO A 69 15.57 -2.74 12.55
N VAL A 70 16.57 -1.90 12.80
CA VAL A 70 16.98 -0.81 11.90
C VAL A 70 18.50 -0.72 11.89
N ALA A 71 19.07 -0.57 10.71
CA ALA A 71 20.43 -0.10 10.50
C ALA A 71 20.46 0.92 9.37
N TYR A 72 21.37 1.88 9.47
CA TYR A 72 21.51 2.95 8.50
C TYR A 72 22.75 2.74 7.64
N GLN A 73 22.68 3.16 6.38
CA GLN A 73 23.88 3.38 5.58
C GLN A 73 24.76 4.45 6.21
N GLU A 74 26.05 4.44 5.87
CA GLU A 74 27.03 5.34 6.46
C GLU A 74 26.61 6.82 6.30
N ASN A 75 26.53 7.54 7.42
CA ASN A 75 26.14 8.95 7.49
C ASN A 75 24.70 9.26 7.00
N GLN A 76 23.81 8.27 6.91
CA GLN A 76 22.44 8.47 6.41
C GLN A 76 21.35 8.57 7.47
N GLU A 77 21.63 8.24 8.74
CA GLU A 77 20.62 8.23 9.82
C GLU A 77 19.81 9.53 9.85
N LYS A 78 20.48 10.69 9.84
CA LYS A 78 19.79 11.99 9.88
C LYS A 78 18.86 12.19 8.68
N THR A 79 19.30 11.85 7.47
CA THR A 79 18.52 11.99 6.25
C THR A 79 17.31 11.05 6.25
N VAL A 80 17.51 9.80 6.70
CA VAL A 80 16.43 8.81 6.87
C VAL A 80 15.38 9.33 7.83
N LYS A 81 15.79 9.82 8.99
CA LYS A 81 14.93 10.44 10.01
C LYS A 81 14.08 11.58 9.44
N GLU A 82 14.70 12.49 8.69
CA GLU A 82 14.02 13.61 8.04
C GLU A 82 13.01 13.16 6.98
N ILE A 83 13.35 12.14 6.19
CA ILE A 83 12.44 11.58 5.17
C ILE A 83 11.23 10.91 5.81
N ILE A 84 11.43 10.06 6.82
CA ILE A 84 10.34 9.37 7.51
C ILE A 84 9.34 10.38 8.09
N ALA A 85 9.83 11.38 8.84
CA ALA A 85 8.99 12.43 9.41
C ALA A 85 8.25 13.23 8.32
N LYS A 86 8.95 13.57 7.21
CA LYS A 86 8.32 14.27 6.09
C LYS A 86 7.19 13.44 5.48
N GLN A 87 7.42 12.16 5.26
CA GLN A 87 6.47 11.28 4.57
C GLN A 87 5.30 10.89 5.46
N HIS A 88 5.52 10.67 6.76
CA HIS A 88 4.44 10.56 7.73
C HIS A 88 3.55 11.80 7.71
N HIS A 89 4.13 13.02 7.75
CA HIS A 89 3.33 14.26 7.68
C HIS A 89 2.52 14.39 6.38
N TYR A 90 3.10 13.99 5.25
CA TYR A 90 2.38 13.96 3.98
C TYR A 90 1.20 12.99 4.01
N LEU A 91 1.44 11.74 4.43
CA LEU A 91 0.43 10.70 4.51
C LEU A 91 -0.68 11.03 5.53
N ASN A 92 -0.34 11.68 6.64
CA ASN A 92 -1.32 12.15 7.61
C ASN A 92 -2.27 13.21 7.01
N LYS A 93 -1.76 14.12 6.16
CA LYS A 93 -2.64 15.06 5.44
C LYS A 93 -3.50 14.37 4.40
N LEU A 94 -2.90 13.42 3.68
CA LEU A 94 -3.53 12.73 2.56
C LEU A 94 -4.64 11.77 3.02
N ALA A 95 -4.37 10.95 4.03
CA ALA A 95 -5.20 9.82 4.44
C ALA A 95 -5.72 9.92 5.88
N GLY A 96 -5.18 10.83 6.69
CA GLY A 96 -5.58 11.00 8.08
C GLY A 96 -7.05 11.42 8.23
N TRP A 97 -7.61 11.14 9.41
CA TRP A 97 -8.96 11.57 9.80
C TRP A 97 -10.11 11.13 8.86
N GLY A 98 -9.90 10.04 8.11
CA GLY A 98 -10.91 9.49 7.18
C GLY A 98 -10.84 10.05 5.76
N ASN A 99 -9.81 10.81 5.40
CA ASN A 99 -9.69 11.40 4.06
C ASN A 99 -9.46 10.38 2.94
N ALA A 100 -8.93 9.19 3.27
CA ALA A 100 -8.60 8.16 2.29
C ALA A 100 -9.80 7.80 1.39
N ASP A 101 -11.00 7.65 1.95
CA ASP A 101 -12.21 7.24 1.21
C ASP A 101 -12.74 8.32 0.24
N THR A 102 -12.22 9.54 0.33
CA THR A 102 -12.70 10.70 -0.45
C THR A 102 -11.67 11.22 -1.45
N LEU A 103 -10.54 10.53 -1.57
CA LEU A 103 -9.44 10.95 -2.40
C LEU A 103 -9.75 10.77 -3.90
N ASP A 104 -9.33 11.73 -4.71
CA ASP A 104 -9.25 11.54 -6.16
C ASP A 104 -7.97 10.76 -6.51
N TYR A 105 -8.10 9.44 -6.60
CA TYR A 105 -6.99 8.53 -6.87
C TYR A 105 -6.45 8.64 -8.31
N GLU A 106 -7.27 9.07 -9.27
CA GLU A 106 -6.80 9.33 -10.64
C GLU A 106 -5.84 10.53 -10.65
N ALA A 107 -6.17 11.57 -9.87
CA ALA A 107 -5.30 12.73 -9.71
C ALA A 107 -4.04 12.42 -8.89
N LEU A 108 -4.12 11.51 -7.90
CA LEU A 108 -3.02 11.17 -7.00
C LEU A 108 -1.76 10.71 -7.75
N GLN A 109 -1.92 9.91 -8.81
CA GLN A 109 -0.77 9.41 -9.57
C GLN A 109 0.05 10.53 -10.22
N ASN A 110 -0.57 11.68 -10.49
CA ASN A 110 0.11 12.85 -11.07
C ASN A 110 0.55 13.87 -10.00
N ASP A 111 0.24 13.63 -8.74
CA ASP A 111 0.62 14.52 -7.64
C ASP A 111 2.13 14.48 -7.39
N GLN A 112 2.72 15.67 -7.20
CA GLN A 112 4.17 15.80 -7.03
C GLN A 112 4.67 15.23 -5.71
N GLU A 113 3.91 15.35 -4.62
CA GLU A 113 4.31 14.79 -3.33
C GLU A 113 4.09 13.28 -3.31
N TRP A 114 3.08 12.75 -4.01
CA TRP A 114 2.95 11.31 -4.25
C TRP A 114 4.15 10.76 -5.01
N GLN A 115 4.54 11.37 -6.12
CA GLN A 115 5.73 10.96 -6.87
C GLN A 115 7.02 11.13 -6.06
N LYS A 116 7.05 12.07 -5.10
CA LYS A 116 8.16 12.20 -4.16
C LYS A 116 8.18 11.06 -3.15
N LEU A 117 7.04 10.69 -2.56
CA LEU A 117 6.92 9.56 -1.64
C LEU A 117 7.47 8.28 -2.28
N LYS A 118 7.15 8.03 -3.55
CA LYS A 118 7.68 6.88 -4.30
C LYS A 118 9.21 6.87 -4.31
N LYS A 119 9.80 7.98 -4.73
CA LYS A 119 11.26 8.14 -4.80
C LYS A 119 11.93 8.06 -3.43
N ASP A 120 11.26 8.54 -2.41
CA ASP A 120 11.75 8.49 -1.04
C ASP A 120 11.72 7.06 -0.49
N ILE A 121 10.69 6.26 -0.78
CA ILE A 121 10.66 4.82 -0.44
C ILE A 121 11.82 4.09 -1.15
N GLU A 122 11.97 4.31 -2.46
CA GLU A 122 13.08 3.73 -3.25
C GLU A 122 14.44 4.13 -2.66
N TRP A 123 14.62 5.42 -2.32
CA TRP A 123 15.86 5.91 -1.73
C TRP A 123 16.11 5.32 -0.33
N LEU A 124 15.08 5.20 0.51
CA LEU A 124 15.19 4.59 1.84
C LEU A 124 15.67 3.14 1.74
N GLN A 125 15.16 2.39 0.77
CA GLN A 125 15.54 1.01 0.51
C GLN A 125 16.96 0.87 -0.06
N GLU A 126 17.34 1.71 -1.03
CA GLU A 126 18.61 1.56 -1.76
C GLU A 126 19.79 2.27 -1.11
N SER A 127 19.54 3.35 -0.37
CA SER A 127 20.57 4.30 0.08
C SER A 127 20.39 4.78 1.51
N GLY A 128 19.21 4.67 2.10
CA GLY A 128 18.94 5.13 3.47
C GLY A 128 19.31 4.08 4.51
N PHE A 129 18.66 2.92 4.42
CA PHE A 129 18.84 1.80 5.32
C PHE A 129 19.93 0.84 4.85
N ALA A 130 20.66 0.30 5.81
CA ALA A 130 21.51 -0.86 5.62
C ALA A 130 20.70 -2.15 5.88
N GLU A 131 21.29 -3.31 5.60
CA GLU A 131 20.66 -4.62 5.81
C GLU A 131 20.08 -4.74 7.24
N SER A 132 18.75 -4.72 7.34
CA SER A 132 17.97 -4.70 8.59
C SER A 132 16.50 -5.04 8.33
N VAL A 133 15.76 -5.38 9.38
CA VAL A 133 14.35 -5.80 9.28
C VAL A 133 13.47 -4.73 8.62
N VAL A 134 13.77 -3.44 8.82
CA VAL A 134 13.02 -2.32 8.20
C VAL A 134 13.03 -2.32 6.67
N LEU A 135 13.93 -3.07 6.00
CA LEU A 135 13.87 -3.22 4.54
C LEU A 135 12.59 -3.95 4.10
N ILE A 136 12.07 -4.88 4.92
CA ILE A 136 10.78 -5.54 4.68
C ILE A 136 9.65 -4.49 4.77
N ASP A 137 9.75 -3.54 5.69
CA ASP A 137 8.78 -2.44 5.79
C ASP A 137 8.79 -1.54 4.56
N MET A 138 9.96 -1.31 3.95
CA MET A 138 10.07 -0.55 2.70
C MET A 138 9.49 -1.30 1.51
N ASP A 139 9.70 -2.61 1.42
CA ASP A 139 9.07 -3.45 0.41
C ASP A 139 7.54 -3.43 0.55
N ASN A 140 7.02 -3.63 1.76
CA ASN A 140 5.59 -3.54 2.03
C ASN A 140 5.04 -2.15 1.71
N ALA A 141 5.74 -1.07 2.08
CA ALA A 141 5.32 0.29 1.76
C ALA A 141 5.23 0.52 0.25
N LYS A 142 6.20 0.00 -0.52
CA LYS A 142 6.19 0.09 -1.99
C LYS A 142 5.00 -0.65 -2.60
N GLU A 143 4.71 -1.85 -2.12
CA GLU A 143 3.55 -2.63 -2.58
C GLU A 143 2.22 -1.94 -2.23
N PHE A 144 2.07 -1.44 -1.00
CA PHE A 144 0.87 -0.67 -0.64
C PHE A 144 0.72 0.61 -1.44
N MET A 145 1.81 1.29 -1.75
CA MET A 145 1.76 2.47 -2.61
C MET A 145 1.28 2.10 -4.02
N HIS A 146 1.71 0.95 -4.54
CA HIS A 146 1.26 0.45 -5.83
C HIS A 146 -0.25 0.18 -5.83
N VAL A 147 -0.75 -0.59 -4.86
CA VAL A 147 -2.17 -0.93 -4.74
C VAL A 147 -3.01 0.31 -4.41
N ALA A 148 -2.54 1.21 -3.54
CA ALA A 148 -3.23 2.47 -3.26
C ALA A 148 -3.39 3.34 -4.52
N SER A 149 -2.47 3.25 -5.47
CA SER A 149 -2.55 4.00 -6.73
C SER A 149 -3.69 3.52 -7.64
N SER A 150 -4.26 2.32 -7.43
CA SER A 150 -5.43 1.83 -8.17
C SER A 150 -6.77 2.22 -7.55
N GLY A 151 -6.76 2.98 -6.45
CA GLY A 151 -7.98 3.43 -5.77
C GLY A 151 -8.24 2.78 -4.42
N ASP A 152 -7.35 1.90 -3.96
CA ASP A 152 -7.58 1.18 -2.71
C ASP A 152 -7.24 2.02 -1.46
N SER A 153 -8.28 2.48 -0.77
CA SER A 153 -8.15 3.28 0.45
C SER A 153 -7.52 2.51 1.61
N LYS A 154 -7.67 1.19 1.66
CA LYS A 154 -7.11 0.40 2.76
C LYS A 154 -5.59 0.27 2.64
N SER A 155 -5.06 0.09 1.44
CA SER A 155 -3.63 0.12 1.14
C SER A 155 -3.02 1.48 1.46
N LEU A 156 -3.73 2.58 1.13
CA LEU A 156 -3.29 3.91 1.52
C LEU A 156 -3.20 4.07 3.05
N LEU A 157 -4.15 3.48 3.79
CA LEU A 157 -4.11 3.47 5.25
C LEU A 157 -2.96 2.61 5.80
N TYR A 158 -2.65 1.47 5.20
CA TYR A 158 -1.50 0.67 5.64
C TYR A 158 -0.17 1.36 5.34
N LEU A 159 -0.02 1.97 4.16
CA LEU A 159 1.13 2.80 3.84
C LEU A 159 1.33 3.93 4.86
N HIS A 160 0.23 4.62 5.21
CA HIS A 160 0.27 5.64 6.27
C HIS A 160 0.72 5.05 7.61
N ARG A 161 0.17 3.90 8.03
CA ARG A 161 0.51 3.27 9.32
C ARG A 161 1.96 2.80 9.40
N ILE A 162 2.54 2.30 8.31
CA ILE A 162 3.96 1.94 8.26
C ILE A 162 4.81 3.18 8.56
N PHE A 163 4.62 4.27 7.82
CA PHE A 163 5.39 5.50 8.05
C PHE A 163 5.11 6.13 9.41
N HIS A 164 3.88 6.04 9.89
CA HIS A 164 3.50 6.50 11.22
C HIS A 164 4.27 5.77 12.32
N ASP A 165 4.22 4.43 12.33
CA ASP A 165 4.88 3.62 13.36
C ASP A 165 6.41 3.77 13.27
N LEU A 166 6.97 3.86 12.05
CA LEU A 166 8.39 4.15 11.87
C LEU A 166 8.76 5.54 12.40
N ASP A 167 7.96 6.58 12.18
CA ASP A 167 8.25 7.92 12.71
C ASP A 167 8.21 7.94 14.24
N ALA A 168 7.25 7.22 14.83
CA ALA A 168 7.17 7.09 16.28
C ALA A 168 8.42 6.42 16.88
N GLU A 169 8.90 5.33 16.29
CA GLU A 169 10.01 4.53 16.82
C GLU A 169 11.40 5.08 16.45
N ILE A 170 11.57 5.62 15.24
CA ILE A 170 12.87 6.12 14.76
C ILE A 170 13.11 7.57 15.20
N ASN A 171 12.07 8.41 15.21
CA ASN A 171 12.19 9.83 15.53
C ASN A 171 11.69 10.20 16.93
N ASP A 172 11.29 9.21 17.74
CA ASP A 172 10.65 9.44 19.04
C ASP A 172 9.45 10.39 18.93
N GLN A 173 8.75 10.37 17.79
CA GLN A 173 7.62 11.26 17.55
C GLN A 173 6.45 10.85 18.44
N GLU A 174 5.93 11.80 19.22
CA GLU A 174 4.71 11.57 20.00
C GLU A 174 3.51 11.40 19.06
N VAL A 175 2.81 10.29 19.24
CA VAL A 175 1.69 9.86 18.41
C VAL A 175 0.53 9.35 19.27
N ASP A 176 -0.70 9.49 18.77
CA ASP A 176 -1.90 9.14 19.53
C ASP A 176 -2.08 7.63 19.70
N LYS A 177 -1.50 6.84 18.78
CA LYS A 177 -1.62 5.37 18.75
C LYS A 177 -0.48 4.75 17.96
N ILE A 178 0.03 3.60 18.40
CA ILE A 178 0.88 2.71 17.60
C ILE A 178 0.02 1.58 17.02
N TRP A 179 0.17 1.28 15.73
CA TRP A 179 -0.57 0.19 15.08
C TRP A 179 0.17 -1.14 15.11
N ASN A 180 1.49 -1.12 15.32
CA ASN A 180 2.37 -2.29 15.34
C ASN A 180 2.42 -3.03 14.00
N VAL A 181 2.24 -2.32 12.88
CA VAL A 181 2.18 -2.93 11.54
C VAL A 181 3.55 -3.17 10.92
N THR A 182 4.60 -2.52 11.44
CA THR A 182 5.96 -2.69 10.93
C THR A 182 6.56 -4.01 11.36
N HIS A 183 7.38 -4.63 10.52
CA HIS A 183 8.25 -5.75 10.88
C HIS A 183 9.34 -5.33 11.87
N ALA A 184 9.92 -4.14 11.71
CA ALA A 184 11.02 -3.69 12.57
C ALA A 184 10.64 -3.58 14.06
N PHE A 185 9.44 -3.08 14.36
CA PHE A 185 9.05 -2.73 15.75
C PHE A 185 7.68 -3.29 16.18
N GLY A 186 6.91 -3.85 15.25
CA GLY A 186 5.53 -4.24 15.47
C GLY A 186 5.39 -5.65 16.05
N ASN A 187 4.22 -6.26 15.80
CA ASN A 187 3.97 -7.63 16.23
C ASN A 187 3.43 -8.50 15.09
N GLN A 188 3.70 -9.80 15.20
CA GLN A 188 3.33 -10.79 14.18
C GLN A 188 1.86 -10.72 13.80
N SER A 189 0.94 -10.57 14.76
CA SER A 189 -0.49 -10.61 14.49
C SER A 189 -0.98 -9.48 13.58
N GLU A 190 -0.38 -8.29 13.68
CA GLU A 190 -0.73 -7.15 12.83
C GLU A 190 0.00 -7.24 11.47
N GLN A 191 1.23 -7.76 11.47
CA GLN A 191 1.98 -8.06 10.24
C GLN A 191 1.26 -9.11 9.38
N ASP A 192 0.77 -10.20 9.98
CA ASP A 192 0.03 -11.25 9.29
C ASP A 192 -1.25 -10.71 8.64
N GLN A 193 -1.96 -9.80 9.32
CA GLN A 193 -3.15 -9.14 8.78
C GLN A 193 -2.83 -8.26 7.58
N LEU A 194 -1.71 -7.55 7.64
CA LEU A 194 -1.21 -6.68 6.59
C LEU A 194 -0.78 -7.50 5.36
N LEU A 195 -0.02 -8.58 5.55
CA LEU A 195 0.45 -9.47 4.49
C LEU A 195 -0.71 -10.25 3.85
N SER A 196 -1.66 -10.74 4.66
CA SER A 196 -2.88 -11.40 4.18
C SER A 196 -3.72 -10.46 3.32
N TYR A 197 -3.68 -9.15 3.61
CA TYR A 197 -4.37 -8.18 2.79
C TYR A 197 -3.69 -8.00 1.42
N LEU A 198 -2.37 -7.78 1.39
CA LEU A 198 -1.61 -7.69 0.14
C LEU A 198 -1.70 -8.94 -0.74
N SER A 199 -1.72 -10.14 -0.13
CA SER A 199 -1.81 -11.38 -0.90
C SER A 199 -3.15 -11.54 -1.61
N ASN A 200 -4.25 -11.07 -1.02
CA ASN A 200 -5.57 -11.12 -1.66
C ASN A 200 -5.64 -10.14 -2.84
N GLU A 201 -5.15 -8.91 -2.68
CA GLU A 201 -5.16 -7.88 -3.73
C GLU A 201 -4.29 -8.26 -4.94
N ARG A 202 -3.29 -9.14 -4.77
CA ARG A 202 -2.46 -9.65 -5.89
C ARG A 202 -3.13 -10.75 -6.72
N ASN A 203 -4.21 -11.36 -6.22
CA ASN A 203 -4.89 -12.49 -6.86
C ASN A 203 -6.20 -12.09 -7.56
N GLU A 204 -6.56 -10.81 -7.51
CA GLU A 204 -7.71 -10.22 -8.22
C GLU A 204 -7.27 -9.52 -9.52
#